data_AF-A0A5D0SNS6-F1
#
_entry.id   AF-A0A5D0SNS6-F1
#
_cell.length_a   1.000
_cell.length_b   1.000
_cell.length_c   1.000
_cell.angle_alpha   90.00
_cell.angle_beta   90.00
_cell.angle_gamma   90.00
#
_symmetry.space_group_name_H-M   'P 1'
#
loop_
_entity.id
_entity.type
_entity.pdbx_description
1 polymer ?
#
loop_
_entity_poly.entity_id
_entity_poly.type
_entity_poly.pdbx_seq_one_letter_code
_entity_poly.pdbx_strand_id
1 'polypeptide(L)'
;MMKLKKTMFIFLMVILIFSGTVLAGSFERTEVILPEISKQLSKLENVIGWTKLPEGHWLSRENRIPMYLSIDYEILQDHEKYSLGKDNFQLLELREMKYDTKDYYILYKHYTEGYYYYKYIEEDWNYLYYVDAYVFEKENLPIIKLEDEKAELYEIKIIAKVSKHYFNQGYGEEYLQDISEKIPASMEEGSQGALIVNALKLGDKVRFLLLEEYPYGLKAFSLISKTEEVFRNFYYETYLSSFKDFWEAN
;
A
#
# COMPACT_ATOMS: atom_id res chain seq x y z
N MET A 1 8.80 24.27 74.06
CA MET A 1 8.28 23.24 73.13
C MET A 1 7.06 23.67 72.29
N MET A 2 6.18 24.57 72.75
CA MET A 2 4.94 24.91 72.03
C MET A 2 5.11 25.85 70.82
N LYS A 3 6.14 26.72 70.81
CA LYS A 3 6.43 27.65 69.70
C LYS A 3 6.93 26.94 68.43
N LEU A 4 7.72 25.86 68.58
CA LEU A 4 8.29 25.09 67.47
C LEU A 4 7.22 24.33 66.66
N LYS A 5 6.16 23.85 67.35
CA LYS A 5 5.04 23.16 66.71
C LYS A 5 4.18 24.09 65.84
N LYS A 6 4.02 25.37 66.25
CA LYS A 6 3.28 26.37 65.46
C LYS A 6 4.05 26.79 64.20
N THR A 7 5.36 26.94 64.27
CA THR A 7 6.19 27.29 63.10
C THR A 7 6.25 26.15 62.09
N MET A 8 6.34 24.90 62.56
CA MET A 8 6.32 23.73 61.68
C MET A 8 4.98 23.54 60.96
N PHE A 9 3.86 23.85 61.64
CA PHE A 9 2.52 23.77 61.04
C PHE A 9 2.31 24.84 59.96
N ILE A 10 2.80 26.06 60.17
CA ILE A 10 2.73 27.15 59.17
C ILE A 10 3.59 26.79 57.96
N PHE A 11 4.78 26.21 58.17
CA PHE A 11 5.65 25.79 57.07
C PHE A 11 5.04 24.68 56.22
N LEU A 12 4.38 23.69 56.85
CA LEU A 12 3.65 22.62 56.15
C LEU A 12 2.48 23.19 55.32
N MET A 13 1.78 24.20 55.84
CA MET A 13 0.67 24.84 55.13
C MET A 13 1.14 25.63 53.90
N VAL A 14 2.29 26.31 54.00
CA VAL A 14 2.87 27.04 52.87
C VAL A 14 3.35 26.08 51.76
N ILE A 15 3.91 24.93 52.12
CA ILE A 15 4.29 23.89 51.15
C ILE A 15 3.05 23.32 50.44
N LEU A 16 1.94 23.08 51.16
CA LEU A 16 0.69 22.57 50.58
C LEU A 16 0.02 23.57 49.63
N ILE A 17 0.15 24.88 49.89
CA ILE A 17 -0.39 25.93 48.99
C ILE A 17 0.48 26.07 47.73
N PHE A 18 1.80 25.90 47.84
CA PHE A 18 2.72 25.98 46.69
C PHE A 18 2.82 24.70 45.85
N SER A 19 2.42 23.55 46.38
CA SER A 19 2.39 22.28 45.63
C SER A 19 1.10 22.06 44.83
N GLY A 20 0.06 22.90 45.03
CA GLY A 20 -1.20 22.80 44.30
C GLY A 20 -1.22 23.47 42.92
N THR A 21 -0.19 24.22 42.52
CA THR A 21 -0.19 25.02 41.27
C THR A 21 0.75 24.51 40.18
N VAL A 22 1.48 23.41 40.43
CA VAL A 22 2.35 22.78 39.44
C VAL A 22 1.82 21.37 39.23
N LEU A 23 1.54 20.99 37.98
CA LEU A 23 1.05 19.67 37.51
C LEU A 23 -0.48 19.52 37.28
N ALA A 24 -1.18 20.59 36.93
CA ALA A 24 -2.39 20.48 36.10
C ALA A 24 -2.08 20.89 34.65
N GLY A 25 -0.97 20.38 34.10
CA GLY A 25 -0.84 20.31 32.65
C GLY A 25 -1.79 19.20 32.20
N SER A 26 -3.05 19.55 31.93
CA SER A 26 -3.89 18.67 31.13
C SER A 26 -3.09 18.38 29.86
N PHE A 27 -2.74 17.12 29.62
CA PHE A 27 -2.40 16.67 28.29
C PHE A 27 -3.66 16.94 27.46
N GLU A 28 -3.73 18.12 26.87
CA GLU A 28 -4.76 18.50 25.94
C GLU A 28 -4.63 17.49 24.81
N ARG A 29 -5.55 16.51 24.78
CA ARG A 29 -5.63 15.58 23.67
C ARG A 29 -5.94 16.43 22.45
N THR A 30 -4.92 16.77 21.70
CA THR A 30 -5.10 17.43 20.41
C THR A 30 -5.94 16.46 19.60
N GLU A 31 -7.15 16.86 19.20
CA GLU A 31 -7.98 16.02 18.35
C GLU A 31 -7.18 15.75 17.08
N VAL A 32 -6.91 14.47 16.82
CA VAL A 32 -6.22 14.07 15.59
C VAL A 32 -7.19 14.36 14.46
N ILE A 33 -6.85 15.37 13.65
CA ILE A 33 -7.55 15.63 12.39
C ILE A 33 -7.32 14.39 11.53
N LEU A 34 -8.40 13.79 11.02
CA LEU A 34 -8.32 12.64 10.12
C LEU A 34 -8.37 13.10 8.66
N PRO A 35 -7.68 12.42 7.74
CA PRO A 35 -7.81 12.69 6.31
C PRO A 35 -9.24 12.48 5.80
N GLU A 36 -9.68 13.41 4.97
CA GLU A 36 -10.90 13.27 4.17
C GLU A 36 -10.56 12.57 2.86
N ILE A 37 -11.14 11.39 2.64
CA ILE A 37 -10.87 10.57 1.44
C ILE A 37 -12.09 10.65 0.52
N SER A 38 -11.85 10.97 -0.75
CA SER A 38 -12.92 11.13 -1.73
C SER A 38 -13.59 9.80 -2.07
N LYS A 39 -14.60 9.86 -2.95
CA LYS A 39 -15.01 8.67 -3.70
C LYS A 39 -13.90 8.22 -4.65
N GLN A 40 -14.00 6.98 -5.12
CA GLN A 40 -13.16 6.45 -6.19
C GLN A 40 -13.12 7.41 -7.38
N LEU A 41 -11.93 7.85 -7.79
CA LEU A 41 -11.72 8.59 -9.03
C LEU A 41 -11.66 7.62 -10.20
N SER A 42 -10.80 6.60 -10.06
CA SER A 42 -10.58 5.58 -11.07
C SER A 42 -10.16 4.27 -10.46
N LYS A 43 -10.23 3.22 -11.28
CA LYS A 43 -9.75 1.90 -10.92
C LYS A 43 -9.13 1.18 -12.09
N LEU A 44 -8.25 0.24 -11.77
CA LEU A 44 -7.77 -0.77 -12.69
C LEU A 44 -8.08 -2.15 -12.13
N GLU A 45 -8.86 -2.89 -12.89
CA GLU A 45 -9.30 -4.27 -12.63
C GLU A 45 -9.31 -5.03 -13.97
N ASN A 46 -9.47 -6.35 -13.90
CA ASN A 46 -9.54 -7.26 -15.06
C ASN A 46 -8.29 -7.20 -15.97
N VAL A 47 -7.12 -7.03 -15.36
CA VAL A 47 -5.83 -7.00 -16.04
C VAL A 47 -5.32 -8.42 -16.21
N ILE A 48 -4.64 -8.76 -17.31
CA ILE A 48 -4.09 -10.12 -17.48
C ILE A 48 -2.62 -10.14 -17.08
N GLY A 49 -2.27 -10.89 -16.04
CA GLY A 49 -0.87 -11.18 -15.73
C GLY A 49 -0.35 -12.35 -16.55
N TRP A 50 0.87 -12.22 -17.07
CA TRP A 50 1.55 -13.17 -17.93
C TRP A 50 2.88 -13.58 -17.32
N THR A 51 3.20 -14.87 -17.43
CA THR A 51 4.53 -15.42 -17.12
C THR A 51 4.94 -16.40 -18.21
N LYS A 52 6.19 -16.31 -18.66
CA LYS A 52 6.81 -17.24 -19.59
C LYS A 52 7.52 -18.35 -18.83
N LEU A 53 7.20 -19.59 -19.16
CA LEU A 53 7.86 -20.77 -18.63
C LEU A 53 9.23 -20.99 -19.31
N PRO A 54 10.19 -21.70 -18.67
CA PRO A 54 11.48 -22.05 -19.27
C PRO A 54 11.37 -22.80 -20.60
N GLU A 55 10.29 -23.57 -20.80
CA GLU A 55 9.99 -24.29 -22.03
C GLU A 55 9.51 -23.37 -23.16
N GLY A 56 9.24 -22.10 -22.85
CA GLY A 56 8.87 -21.07 -23.82
C GLY A 56 7.36 -20.81 -23.94
N HIS A 57 6.52 -21.59 -23.26
CA HIS A 57 5.07 -21.40 -23.20
C HIS A 57 4.68 -20.23 -22.28
N TRP A 58 3.57 -19.58 -22.58
CA TRP A 58 3.02 -18.48 -21.78
C TRP A 58 1.84 -18.94 -20.96
N LEU A 59 1.81 -18.55 -19.70
CA LEU A 59 0.68 -18.72 -18.81
C LEU A 59 0.10 -17.36 -18.46
N SER A 60 -1.23 -17.31 -18.38
CA SER A 60 -1.96 -16.09 -18.03
C SER A 60 -2.99 -16.34 -16.96
N ARG A 61 -3.17 -15.35 -16.07
CA ARG A 61 -4.30 -15.28 -15.14
C ARG A 61 -4.78 -13.85 -15.00
N GLU A 62 -6.07 -13.70 -14.73
CA GLU A 62 -6.64 -12.40 -14.43
C GLU A 62 -6.12 -11.90 -13.09
N ASN A 63 -5.71 -10.62 -13.03
CA ASN A 63 -5.28 -9.87 -11.86
C ASN A 63 -4.05 -10.48 -11.13
N ARG A 64 -3.37 -11.46 -11.74
CA ARG A 64 -2.22 -12.15 -11.17
C ARG A 64 -1.19 -12.51 -12.23
N ILE A 65 0.08 -12.25 -11.94
CA ILE A 65 1.20 -12.85 -12.67
C ILE A 65 1.38 -14.28 -12.13
N PRO A 66 1.19 -15.32 -12.96
CA PRO A 66 1.27 -16.70 -12.48
C PRO A 66 2.66 -17.04 -11.94
N MET A 67 2.71 -17.70 -10.79
CA MET A 67 3.97 -18.25 -10.27
C MET A 67 4.43 -19.40 -11.17
N TYR A 68 5.73 -19.46 -11.42
CA TYR A 68 6.32 -20.62 -12.08
C TYR A 68 6.16 -21.87 -11.21
N LEU A 69 5.35 -22.82 -11.69
CA LEU A 69 5.30 -24.20 -11.22
C LEU A 69 5.78 -25.09 -12.37
N SER A 70 6.42 -26.23 -12.09
CA SER A 70 6.75 -27.17 -13.16
C SER A 70 5.46 -27.63 -13.86
N ILE A 71 5.57 -28.01 -15.13
CA ILE A 71 4.41 -28.31 -15.98
C ILE A 71 3.44 -29.36 -15.39
N ASP A 72 3.98 -30.34 -14.67
CA ASP A 72 3.20 -31.38 -13.98
C ASP A 72 2.30 -30.83 -12.85
N TYR A 73 2.53 -29.59 -12.42
CA TYR A 73 1.79 -28.91 -11.36
C TYR A 73 1.05 -27.65 -11.86
N GLU A 74 0.89 -27.48 -13.18
CA GLU A 74 0.12 -26.33 -13.72
C GLU A 74 -1.30 -26.28 -13.17
N ILE A 75 -1.93 -27.45 -12.94
CA ILE A 75 -3.26 -27.56 -12.33
C ILE A 75 -3.34 -26.98 -10.91
N LEU A 76 -2.19 -26.87 -10.22
CA LEU A 76 -2.11 -26.27 -8.89
C LEU A 76 -2.00 -24.74 -8.94
N GLN A 77 -1.85 -24.10 -10.10
CA GLN A 77 -1.72 -22.64 -10.16
C GLN A 77 -2.93 -21.90 -9.63
N ASP A 78 -4.10 -22.53 -9.68
CA ASP A 78 -5.36 -21.98 -9.16
C ASP A 78 -5.68 -22.47 -7.75
N HIS A 79 -4.81 -23.31 -7.18
CA HIS A 79 -4.88 -23.66 -5.77
C HIS A 79 -4.62 -22.43 -4.90
N GLU A 80 -5.26 -22.40 -3.73
CA GLU A 80 -5.39 -21.21 -2.89
C GLU A 80 -4.02 -20.61 -2.58
N LYS A 81 -3.04 -21.43 -2.19
CA LYS A 81 -1.65 -21.00 -1.90
C LYS A 81 -0.93 -20.30 -3.06
N TYR A 82 -1.15 -20.75 -4.30
CA TYR A 82 -0.43 -20.23 -5.48
C TYR A 82 -1.19 -19.10 -6.16
N SER A 83 -2.42 -18.86 -5.71
CA SER A 83 -3.31 -17.85 -6.29
C SER A 83 -3.09 -16.43 -5.77
N LEU A 84 -2.11 -16.24 -4.91
CA LEU A 84 -2.03 -15.14 -3.96
C LEU A 84 -0.66 -14.47 -3.96
N GLY A 85 -0.53 -13.37 -3.21
CA GLY A 85 0.76 -12.75 -2.90
C GLY A 85 0.78 -11.26 -3.17
N LYS A 86 1.60 -10.56 -2.39
CA LYS A 86 1.75 -9.10 -2.40
C LYS A 86 2.10 -8.49 -3.74
N ASP A 87 2.74 -9.23 -4.65
CA ASP A 87 3.05 -8.71 -5.99
C ASP A 87 1.79 -8.60 -6.86
N ASN A 88 0.77 -9.42 -6.58
CA ASN A 88 -0.53 -9.43 -7.25
C ASN A 88 -1.50 -8.39 -6.68
N PHE A 89 -2.55 -8.09 -7.44
CA PHE A 89 -3.62 -7.20 -6.98
C PHE A 89 -4.96 -7.66 -7.56
N GLN A 90 -6.02 -7.57 -6.80
CA GLN A 90 -7.40 -7.74 -7.28
C GLN A 90 -7.95 -6.45 -7.87
N LEU A 91 -7.55 -5.32 -7.28
CA LEU A 91 -8.02 -3.98 -7.65
C LEU A 91 -6.90 -2.98 -7.35
N LEU A 92 -6.63 -2.09 -8.29
CA LEU A 92 -5.97 -0.81 -8.01
C LEU A 92 -7.01 0.29 -8.05
N GLU A 93 -6.98 1.16 -7.06
CA GLU A 93 -7.99 2.21 -6.90
C GLU A 93 -7.31 3.54 -6.58
N LEU A 94 -7.60 4.58 -7.35
CA LEU A 94 -7.08 5.92 -7.13
C LEU A 94 -8.18 6.82 -6.54
N ARG A 95 -7.85 7.55 -5.48
CA ARG A 95 -8.73 8.57 -4.88
C ARG A 95 -7.97 9.85 -4.57
N GLU A 96 -8.73 10.94 -4.39
CA GLU A 96 -8.20 12.14 -3.76
C GLU A 96 -8.27 12.02 -2.24
N MET A 97 -7.31 12.64 -1.58
CA MET A 97 -7.31 12.76 -0.13
C MET A 97 -6.91 14.17 0.26
N LYS A 98 -7.67 14.76 1.19
CA LYS A 98 -7.31 16.01 1.83
C LYS A 98 -6.85 15.76 3.25
N TYR A 99 -5.69 16.30 3.60
CA TYR A 99 -5.17 16.22 4.97
C TYR A 99 -4.57 17.57 5.36
N ASP A 100 -5.07 18.11 6.47
CA ASP A 100 -4.79 19.49 6.89
C ASP A 100 -5.17 20.51 5.77
N THR A 101 -4.19 21.22 5.22
CA THR A 101 -4.38 22.25 4.19
C THR A 101 -3.93 21.81 2.80
N LYS A 102 -3.54 20.54 2.64
CA LYS A 102 -2.97 19.99 1.41
C LYS A 102 -3.82 18.89 0.81
N ASP A 103 -3.82 18.85 -0.52
CA ASP A 103 -4.44 17.81 -1.32
C ASP A 103 -3.38 16.80 -1.78
N TYR A 104 -3.76 15.53 -1.72
CA TYR A 104 -2.95 14.37 -2.05
C TYR A 104 -3.74 13.43 -2.96
N TYR A 105 -3.02 12.50 -3.57
CA TYR A 105 -3.61 11.27 -4.06
C TYR A 105 -3.30 10.12 -3.11
N ILE A 106 -4.23 9.18 -3.07
CA ILE A 106 -4.07 7.89 -2.40
C ILE A 106 -4.36 6.79 -3.41
N LEU A 107 -3.38 5.91 -3.61
CA LEU A 107 -3.53 4.69 -4.39
C LEU A 107 -3.75 3.52 -3.42
N TYR A 108 -4.84 2.79 -3.60
CA TYR A 108 -5.07 1.53 -2.92
C TYR A 108 -4.72 0.36 -3.82
N LYS A 109 -4.00 -0.61 -3.26
CA LYS A 109 -3.74 -1.92 -3.84
C LYS A 109 -4.44 -2.97 -2.99
N HIS A 110 -5.50 -3.53 -3.53
CA HIS A 110 -6.24 -4.62 -2.92
C HIS A 110 -5.62 -5.93 -3.37
N TYR A 111 -5.30 -6.83 -2.44
CA TYR A 111 -4.76 -8.15 -2.79
C TYR A 111 -5.09 -9.16 -1.71
N THR A 112 -4.89 -10.44 -2.02
CA THR A 112 -5.14 -11.53 -1.08
C THR A 112 -3.87 -12.32 -0.82
N GLU A 113 -3.74 -12.72 0.43
CA GLU A 113 -2.81 -13.74 0.91
C GLU A 113 -3.57 -14.78 1.72
N GLY A 114 -2.85 -15.72 2.31
CA GLY A 114 -3.43 -16.64 3.25
C GLY A 114 -2.39 -17.59 3.81
N TYR A 115 -2.87 -18.42 4.72
CA TYR A 115 -2.03 -19.37 5.44
C TYR A 115 -2.85 -20.58 5.87
N TYR A 116 -2.18 -21.72 5.99
CA TYR A 116 -2.73 -22.88 6.67
C TYR A 116 -2.66 -22.69 8.17
N TYR A 117 -3.78 -22.87 8.87
CA TYR A 117 -3.79 -22.92 10.32
C TYR A 117 -2.90 -24.08 10.82
N TYR A 118 -2.99 -25.24 10.15
CA TYR A 118 -2.10 -26.37 10.37
C TYR A 118 -1.01 -26.46 9.29
N LYS A 119 -0.03 -25.54 9.37
CA LYS A 119 1.05 -25.38 8.38
C LYS A 119 1.77 -26.67 7.95
N TYR A 120 1.99 -27.62 8.85
CA TYR A 120 2.77 -28.83 8.56
C TYR A 120 2.02 -29.88 7.71
N ILE A 121 0.69 -29.87 7.77
CA ILE A 121 -0.17 -30.80 7.03
C ILE A 121 -0.97 -30.08 5.93
N GLU A 122 -0.77 -28.76 5.80
CA GLU A 122 -1.47 -27.91 4.82
C GLU A 122 -3.00 -28.03 4.92
N GLU A 123 -3.53 -28.02 6.16
CA GLU A 123 -4.97 -28.03 6.44
C GLU A 123 -5.46 -26.70 7.00
N ASP A 124 -6.76 -26.46 6.81
CA ASP A 124 -7.48 -25.25 7.25
C ASP A 124 -6.89 -23.95 6.70
N TRP A 125 -7.04 -23.77 5.38
CA TRP A 125 -6.65 -22.55 4.70
C TRP A 125 -7.47 -21.34 5.19
N ASN A 126 -6.78 -20.26 5.53
CA ASN A 126 -7.37 -18.99 5.95
C ASN A 126 -6.96 -17.89 4.99
N TYR A 127 -7.94 -17.10 4.56
CA TYR A 127 -7.73 -15.98 3.66
C TYR A 127 -7.47 -14.69 4.44
N LEU A 128 -6.47 -13.96 3.98
CA LEU A 128 -6.15 -12.62 4.42
C LEU A 128 -6.36 -11.65 3.26
N TYR A 129 -7.29 -10.73 3.43
CA TYR A 129 -7.58 -9.69 2.44
C TYR A 129 -6.84 -8.43 2.85
N TYR A 130 -5.92 -7.97 2.02
CA TYR A 130 -5.08 -6.80 2.26
C TYR A 130 -5.55 -5.59 1.45
N VAL A 131 -5.30 -4.41 2.03
CA VAL A 131 -5.27 -3.12 1.36
C VAL A 131 -3.97 -2.43 1.74
N ASP A 132 -3.10 -2.24 0.75
CA ASP A 132 -1.97 -1.32 0.86
C ASP A 132 -2.39 0.04 0.30
N ALA A 133 -2.18 1.09 1.08
CA ALA A 133 -2.44 2.47 0.71
C ALA A 133 -1.13 3.23 0.54
N TYR A 134 -0.96 3.88 -0.60
CA TYR A 134 0.21 4.71 -0.92
C TYR A 134 -0.25 6.15 -1.11
N VAL A 135 0.22 7.04 -0.25
CA VAL A 135 -0.11 8.46 -0.30
C VAL A 135 1.02 9.25 -0.92
N PHE A 136 0.70 10.12 -1.85
CA PHE A 136 1.67 10.96 -2.55
C PHE A 136 1.06 12.32 -2.91
N GLU A 137 1.90 13.35 -3.02
CA GLU A 137 1.47 14.67 -3.49
C GLU A 137 0.95 14.58 -4.93
N LYS A 138 -0.06 15.39 -5.28
CA LYS A 138 -0.66 15.37 -6.62
C LYS A 138 0.36 15.67 -7.72
N GLU A 139 1.34 16.54 -7.44
CA GLU A 139 2.42 16.87 -8.38
C GLU A 139 3.40 15.72 -8.66
N ASN A 140 3.43 14.70 -7.79
CA ASN A 140 4.27 13.51 -7.98
C ASN A 140 3.60 12.46 -8.88
N LEU A 141 2.34 12.64 -9.29
CA LEU A 141 1.70 11.75 -10.25
C LEU A 141 2.19 12.10 -11.68
N PRO A 142 2.94 11.22 -12.35
CA PRO A 142 3.52 11.55 -13.65
C PRO A 142 2.46 11.46 -14.75
N ILE A 143 2.58 12.36 -15.74
CA ILE A 143 1.81 12.28 -16.98
C ILE A 143 2.38 11.13 -17.82
N ILE A 144 1.54 10.14 -18.14
CA ILE A 144 1.95 8.95 -18.89
C ILE A 144 2.09 9.27 -20.38
N LYS A 145 3.31 9.19 -20.88
CA LYS A 145 3.65 9.38 -22.29
C LYS A 145 4.36 8.12 -22.81
N LEU A 146 3.57 7.19 -23.33
CA LEU A 146 4.07 5.94 -23.87
C LEU A 146 4.30 6.03 -25.38
N GLU A 147 5.56 5.83 -25.78
CA GLU A 147 5.94 5.54 -27.16
C GLU A 147 5.74 4.05 -27.45
N ASP A 148 5.42 3.70 -28.69
CA ASP A 148 5.20 2.31 -29.05
C ASP A 148 6.52 1.53 -29.05
N GLU A 149 6.48 0.28 -28.56
CA GLU A 149 7.64 -0.62 -28.47
C GLU A 149 8.80 -0.11 -27.61
N LYS A 150 8.56 0.88 -26.75
CA LYS A 150 9.56 1.43 -25.82
C LYS A 150 9.06 1.41 -24.38
N ALA A 151 9.86 0.83 -23.50
CA ALA A 151 9.58 0.84 -22.06
C ALA A 151 9.91 2.20 -21.46
N GLU A 152 9.01 2.70 -20.62
CA GLU A 152 9.15 3.94 -19.87
C GLU A 152 8.98 3.66 -18.37
N LEU A 153 9.78 4.34 -17.55
CA LEU A 153 9.73 4.26 -16.10
C LEU A 153 9.13 5.53 -15.52
N TYR A 154 8.18 5.33 -14.63
CA TYR A 154 7.50 6.39 -13.91
C TYR A 154 7.69 6.16 -12.40
N GLU A 155 8.27 7.13 -11.72
CA GLU A 155 8.50 7.09 -10.28
C GLU A 155 7.51 8.00 -9.57
N ILE A 156 6.79 7.45 -8.58
CA ILE A 156 5.92 8.18 -7.67
C ILE A 156 6.51 8.10 -6.27
N LYS A 157 6.92 9.25 -5.75
CA LYS A 157 7.44 9.35 -4.39
C LYS A 157 6.32 9.18 -3.36
N ILE A 158 6.48 8.23 -2.45
CA ILE A 158 5.50 7.91 -1.41
C ILE A 158 5.82 8.70 -0.14
N ILE A 159 4.82 9.42 0.36
CA ILE A 159 4.89 10.22 1.60
C ILE A 159 4.42 9.42 2.80
N ALA A 160 3.38 8.60 2.62
CA ALA A 160 2.91 7.68 3.64
C ALA A 160 2.49 6.35 3.01
N LYS A 161 2.70 5.26 3.75
CA LYS A 161 2.29 3.92 3.37
C LYS A 161 1.59 3.26 4.55
N VAL A 162 0.35 2.84 4.35
CA VAL A 162 -0.43 2.12 5.35
C VAL A 162 -0.82 0.76 4.78
N SER A 163 -0.73 -0.29 5.61
CA SER A 163 -1.25 -1.61 5.26
C SER A 163 -2.27 -2.06 6.28
N LYS A 164 -3.35 -2.67 5.81
CA LYS A 164 -4.42 -3.25 6.64
C LYS A 164 -4.85 -4.57 6.04
N HIS A 165 -5.14 -5.54 6.92
CA HIS A 165 -5.65 -6.85 6.51
C HIS A 165 -6.90 -7.23 7.30
N TYR A 166 -7.69 -8.11 6.70
CA TYR A 166 -8.96 -8.62 7.21
C TYR A 166 -9.04 -10.13 7.03
N PHE A 167 -9.63 -10.82 7.99
CA PHE A 167 -9.71 -12.28 8.01
C PHE A 167 -11.01 -12.76 7.39
N ASN A 168 -10.91 -13.72 6.46
CA ASN A 168 -11.96 -14.61 5.94
C ASN A 168 -13.21 -13.97 5.27
N GLN A 169 -13.69 -12.80 5.70
CA GLN A 169 -14.92 -12.17 5.16
C GLN A 169 -14.67 -10.99 4.21
N GLY A 170 -13.42 -10.76 3.80
CA GLY A 170 -13.07 -9.57 3.03
C GLY A 170 -13.29 -8.30 3.84
N TYR A 171 -13.50 -7.19 3.12
CA TYR A 171 -13.84 -5.90 3.69
C TYR A 171 -14.79 -5.17 2.74
N GLY A 172 -15.79 -4.48 3.29
CA GLY A 172 -16.55 -3.46 2.56
C GLY A 172 -15.76 -2.16 2.50
N GLU A 173 -16.42 -1.01 2.58
CA GLU A 173 -15.75 0.30 2.64
C GLU A 173 -15.09 0.61 4.00
N GLU A 174 -15.12 -0.33 4.96
CA GLU A 174 -14.52 -0.20 6.30
C GLU A 174 -13.02 0.11 6.25
N TYR A 175 -12.34 -0.34 5.18
CA TYR A 175 -10.93 -0.06 4.95
C TYR A 175 -10.61 1.43 4.85
N LEU A 176 -11.55 2.25 4.36
CA LEU A 176 -11.33 3.69 4.24
C LEU A 176 -11.11 4.33 5.60
N GLN A 177 -11.95 3.98 6.58
CA GLN A 177 -11.82 4.50 7.93
C GLN A 177 -10.57 3.94 8.61
N ASP A 178 -10.39 2.61 8.56
CA ASP A 178 -9.25 1.92 9.15
C ASP A 178 -7.89 2.44 8.65
N ILE A 179 -7.82 2.81 7.38
CA ILE A 179 -6.61 3.39 6.79
C ILE A 179 -6.49 4.88 7.15
N SER A 180 -7.58 5.65 7.07
CA SER A 180 -7.59 7.07 7.42
C SER A 180 -7.05 7.33 8.83
N GLU A 181 -7.42 6.49 9.79
CA GLU A 181 -6.94 6.56 11.19
C GLU A 181 -5.42 6.37 11.33
N LYS A 182 -4.76 5.69 10.38
CA LYS A 182 -3.32 5.38 10.44
C LYS A 182 -2.45 6.31 9.60
N ILE A 183 -3.03 7.02 8.64
CA ILE A 183 -2.29 7.92 7.75
C ILE A 183 -1.51 9.01 8.50
N PRO A 184 -2.08 9.71 9.51
CA PRO A 184 -1.35 10.73 10.27
C PRO A 184 0.00 10.24 10.81
N ALA A 185 -0.01 9.09 11.50
CA ALA A 185 1.20 8.51 12.06
C ALA A 185 2.21 8.10 10.96
N SER A 186 1.73 7.53 9.85
CA SER A 186 2.61 7.16 8.72
C SER A 186 3.24 8.37 8.02
N MET A 187 2.55 9.51 7.97
CA MET A 187 3.10 10.75 7.43
C MET A 187 4.19 11.36 8.33
N GLU A 188 4.08 11.21 9.65
CA GLU A 188 5.09 11.67 10.61
C GLU A 188 6.40 10.87 10.52
N GLU A 189 6.34 9.58 10.16
CA GLU A 189 7.52 8.74 9.93
C GLU A 189 8.38 9.22 8.73
N GLY A 190 7.79 10.00 7.82
CA GLY A 190 8.45 10.55 6.64
C GLY A 190 8.48 9.58 5.45
N SER A 191 9.31 9.90 4.45
CA SER A 191 9.33 9.25 3.12
C SER A 191 9.43 7.71 3.20
N GLN A 192 8.42 7.03 2.67
CA GLN A 192 8.29 5.56 2.72
C GLN A 192 8.88 4.84 1.48
N GLY A 193 9.50 5.60 0.56
CA GLY A 193 10.12 5.08 -0.65
C GLY A 193 9.41 5.59 -1.91
N ALA A 194 9.35 4.75 -2.95
CA ALA A 194 8.69 5.08 -4.20
C ALA A 194 7.88 3.90 -4.76
N LEU A 195 6.82 4.21 -5.50
CA LEU A 195 6.20 3.28 -6.43
C LEU A 195 6.80 3.53 -7.81
N ILE A 196 7.26 2.45 -8.45
CA ILE A 196 7.78 2.50 -9.81
C ILE A 196 6.80 1.79 -10.72
N VAL A 197 6.38 2.47 -11.78
CA VAL A 197 5.63 1.88 -12.88
C VAL A 197 6.54 1.75 -14.08
N ASN A 198 6.86 0.52 -14.45
CA ASN A 198 7.52 0.21 -15.71
C ASN A 198 6.43 -0.15 -16.71
N ALA A 199 6.29 0.60 -17.80
CA ALA A 199 5.24 0.41 -18.78
C ALA A 199 5.78 0.41 -20.21
N LEU A 200 5.30 -0.53 -21.02
CA LEU A 200 5.64 -0.72 -22.42
C LEU A 200 4.35 -0.76 -23.22
N LYS A 201 4.18 0.17 -24.16
CA LYS A 201 3.04 0.18 -25.07
C LYS A 201 3.33 -0.71 -26.29
N LEU A 202 2.31 -1.46 -26.70
CA LEU A 202 2.30 -2.28 -27.92
C LEU A 202 0.95 -2.10 -28.61
N GLY A 203 0.88 -1.18 -29.57
CA GLY A 203 -0.35 -0.83 -30.27
C GLY A 203 -1.41 -0.24 -29.32
N ASP A 204 -2.52 -0.97 -29.15
CA ASP A 204 -3.63 -0.62 -28.26
C ASP A 204 -3.51 -1.24 -26.87
N LYS A 205 -2.40 -1.90 -26.57
CA LYS A 205 -2.14 -2.54 -25.27
C LYS A 205 -0.99 -1.88 -24.52
N VAL A 206 -1.01 -2.05 -23.21
CA VAL A 206 0.09 -1.68 -22.31
C VAL A 206 0.47 -2.90 -21.49
N ARG A 207 1.76 -3.24 -21.54
CA ARG A 207 2.39 -4.14 -20.57
C ARG A 207 2.96 -3.32 -19.44
N PHE A 208 2.77 -3.71 -18.20
CA PHE A 208 3.31 -2.96 -17.08
C PHE A 208 3.66 -3.82 -15.87
N LEU A 209 4.45 -3.23 -14.98
CA LEU A 209 4.74 -3.71 -13.63
C LEU A 209 4.60 -2.55 -12.65
N LEU A 210 4.07 -2.84 -11.47
CA LEU A 210 4.03 -1.92 -10.33
C LEU A 210 4.99 -2.45 -9.26
N LEU A 211 6.06 -1.71 -8.98
CA LEU A 211 7.15 -2.13 -8.10
C LEU A 211 7.24 -1.19 -6.90
N GLU A 212 7.46 -1.75 -5.72
CA GLU A 212 7.76 -0.97 -4.53
C GLU A 212 9.28 -0.85 -4.37
N GLU A 213 9.77 0.38 -4.26
CA GLU A 213 11.16 0.66 -3.93
C GLU A 213 11.27 1.20 -2.52
N TYR A 214 11.91 0.41 -1.65
CA TYR A 214 12.18 0.80 -0.28
C TYR A 214 13.59 1.39 -0.15
N PRO A 215 13.79 2.40 0.71
CA PRO A 215 15.08 3.05 0.90
C PRO A 215 16.21 2.08 1.35
N TYR A 216 15.87 0.91 1.89
CA TYR A 216 16.82 -0.05 2.45
C TYR A 216 16.71 -1.48 1.88
N GLY A 217 16.03 -1.68 0.73
CA GLY A 217 15.74 -3.00 0.15
C GLY A 217 16.81 -3.62 -0.78
N LEU A 218 16.78 -4.94 -0.93
CA LEU A 218 17.60 -5.72 -1.87
C LEU A 218 17.34 -5.29 -3.33
N LYS A 219 18.37 -4.72 -3.99
CA LYS A 219 18.24 -4.03 -5.29
C LYS A 219 18.13 -4.92 -6.53
N ALA A 220 18.61 -6.17 -6.49
CA ALA A 220 18.85 -6.93 -7.73
C ALA A 220 17.57 -7.24 -8.54
N PHE A 221 16.51 -7.73 -7.89
CA PHE A 221 15.24 -8.03 -8.57
C PHE A 221 14.51 -6.75 -9.02
N SER A 222 14.59 -5.69 -8.21
CA SER A 222 14.07 -4.36 -8.56
C SER A 222 14.76 -3.79 -9.80
N LEU A 223 16.07 -3.95 -9.94
CA LEU A 223 16.84 -3.41 -11.07
C LEU A 223 16.45 -4.06 -12.40
N ILE A 224 16.33 -5.39 -12.47
CA ILE A 224 15.93 -6.09 -13.70
C ILE A 224 14.49 -5.73 -14.08
N SER A 225 13.61 -5.63 -13.08
CA SER A 225 12.20 -5.29 -13.28
C SER A 225 11.96 -3.86 -13.76
N LYS A 226 13.00 -3.00 -13.72
CA LYS A 226 13.00 -1.65 -14.28
C LYS A 226 13.47 -1.59 -15.74
N THR A 227 13.87 -2.71 -16.33
CA THR A 227 14.33 -2.75 -17.72
C THR A 227 13.23 -3.27 -18.65
N GLU A 228 13.36 -3.01 -19.95
CA GLU A 228 12.46 -3.60 -20.96
C GLU A 228 12.56 -5.14 -21.00
N GLU A 229 13.70 -5.71 -20.60
CA GLU A 229 13.94 -7.15 -20.63
C GLU A 229 12.97 -7.93 -19.75
N VAL A 230 12.42 -7.31 -18.70
CA VAL A 230 11.44 -7.96 -17.82
C VAL A 230 10.19 -8.40 -18.58
N PHE A 231 9.77 -7.62 -19.59
CA PHE A 231 8.58 -7.91 -20.41
C PHE A 231 8.76 -9.15 -21.30
N ARG A 232 9.97 -9.73 -21.37
CA ARG A 232 10.21 -11.01 -22.04
C ARG A 232 9.81 -12.21 -21.19
N ASN A 233 9.65 -12.00 -19.88
CA ASN A 233 9.45 -13.07 -18.91
C ASN A 233 8.12 -12.94 -18.17
N PHE A 234 7.75 -11.77 -17.66
CA PHE A 234 6.49 -11.60 -16.95
C PHE A 234 6.03 -10.14 -16.93
N TYR A 235 4.72 -9.93 -16.91
CA TYR A 235 4.10 -8.60 -16.90
C TYR A 235 2.59 -8.66 -16.70
N TYR A 236 1.99 -7.54 -16.33
CA TYR A 236 0.56 -7.29 -16.50
C TYR A 236 0.28 -6.72 -17.89
N GLU A 237 -0.86 -7.04 -18.49
CA GLU A 237 -1.32 -6.53 -19.78
C GLU A 237 -2.76 -6.05 -19.69
N THR A 238 -3.03 -4.85 -20.20
CA THR A 238 -4.37 -4.27 -20.33
C THR A 238 -4.46 -3.40 -21.59
N TYR A 239 -5.65 -2.89 -21.92
CA TYR A 239 -5.81 -1.92 -23.00
C TYR A 239 -5.23 -0.57 -22.61
N LEU A 240 -4.65 0.13 -23.58
CA LEU A 240 -4.10 1.47 -23.41
C LEU A 240 -5.15 2.46 -22.89
N SER A 241 -6.40 2.35 -23.37
CA SER A 241 -7.51 3.17 -22.87
C SER A 241 -7.74 2.95 -21.38
N SER A 242 -7.88 1.70 -20.95
CA SER A 242 -8.09 1.36 -19.54
C SER A 242 -6.92 1.79 -18.64
N PHE A 243 -5.68 1.63 -19.13
CA PHE A 243 -4.49 2.07 -18.41
C PHE A 243 -4.48 3.60 -18.23
N LYS A 244 -4.82 4.35 -19.29
CA LYS A 244 -4.91 5.81 -19.24
C LYS A 244 -6.07 6.31 -18.39
N ASP A 245 -7.25 5.72 -18.52
CA ASP A 245 -8.44 6.08 -17.74
C ASP A 245 -8.17 5.90 -16.24
N PHE A 246 -7.38 4.88 -15.87
CA PHE A 246 -6.92 4.71 -14.50
C PHE A 246 -5.96 5.81 -14.06
N TRP A 247 -4.93 6.12 -14.85
CA TRP A 247 -3.83 6.97 -14.43
C TRP A 247 -4.08 8.48 -14.59
N GLU A 248 -4.83 8.86 -15.62
CA GLU A 248 -5.12 10.25 -16.01
C GLU A 248 -6.53 10.65 -15.59
N ALA A 249 -7.10 9.99 -14.57
CA ALA A 249 -8.45 10.23 -14.08
C ALA A 249 -8.64 11.72 -13.72
N ASN A 250 -9.28 12.46 -14.62
CA ASN A 250 -9.68 13.86 -14.47
C ASN A 250 -11.16 13.95 -14.13
#